data_AF-A0A1F8TYB1-F1
#
_entry.id   AF-A0A1F8TYB1-F1
#
_cell.length_a   1.000
_cell.length_b   1.000
_cell.length_c   1.000
_cell.angle_alpha   90.00
_cell.angle_beta   90.00
_cell.angle_gamma   90.00
#
_symmetry.space_group_name_H-M   'P 1'
#
loop_
_entity.id
_entity.type
_entity.pdbx_description
1 polymer ?
#
loop_
_entity_poly.entity_id
_entity_poly.type
_entity_poly.pdbx_seq_one_letter_code
_entity_poly.pdbx_strand_id
1 'polypeptide(L)' 'MSIGASKILSLESCIEEARERLNDLMDRNTIEVTEEVLYLSRELDILINYYYYNQVQRIE' A
#
# COMPACT_ATOMS: atom_id res chain seq x y z
N MET A 1 3.34 -20.30 -14.80
CA MET A 1 3.24 -19.35 -13.67
C MET A 1 1.82 -18.82 -13.64
N SER A 2 1.11 -18.97 -12.52
CA SER A 2 -0.30 -18.54 -12.43
C SER A 2 -0.37 -17.01 -12.38
N ILE A 3 -1.26 -16.42 -13.19
CA ILE A 3 -1.47 -14.96 -13.32
C ILE A 3 -1.74 -14.31 -11.95
N GLY A 4 -2.31 -15.06 -11.00
CA GLY A 4 -2.57 -14.57 -9.64
C GLY A 4 -1.31 -14.34 -8.80
N ALA A 5 -0.24 -15.12 -9.00
CA ALA A 5 1.01 -14.91 -8.25
C ALA A 5 1.75 -13.64 -8.71
N SER A 6 1.73 -13.34 -10.01
CA SER A 6 2.36 -12.14 -10.56
C SER A 6 1.65 -10.86 -10.13
N LYS A 7 0.31 -10.88 -9.99
CA LYS A 7 -0.48 -9.73 -9.51
C LYS A 7 -0.26 -9.44 -8.03
N ILE A 8 -0.04 -10.47 -7.21
CA ILE A 8 0.21 -10.31 -5.77
C ILE A 8 1.60 -9.72 -5.53
N LEU A 9 2.63 -10.20 -6.24
CA LEU A 9 3.97 -9.64 -6.16
C LEU A 9 4.01 -8.17 -6.57
N SER A 10 3.23 -7.77 -7.59
CA SER A 10 3.12 -6.36 -7.96
C SER A 10 2.40 -5.52 -6.90
N LEU A 11 1.42 -6.09 -6.18
CA LEU A 11 0.69 -5.39 -5.12
C LEU A 11 1.53 -5.20 -3.86
N GLU A 12 2.30 -6.22 -3.47
CA GLU A 12 3.26 -6.13 -2.37
C GLU A 12 4.28 -5.02 -2.63
N SER A 13 4.79 -4.92 -3.87
CA SER A 13 5.69 -3.84 -4.26
C SER A 13 5.05 -2.45 -4.17
N CYS A 14 3.79 -2.30 -4.58
CA CYS A 14 3.08 -1.01 -4.47
C CYS A 14 2.83 -0.60 -3.03
N ILE A 15 2.54 -1.55 -2.13
CA ILE A 15 2.33 -1.27 -0.71
C ILE A 15 3.64 -0.77 -0.06
N GLU A 16 4.77 -1.42 -0.36
CA GLU A 16 6.06 -0.99 0.19
C GLU A 16 6.49 0.37 -0.37
N GLU A 17 6.30 0.65 -1.66
CA GLU A 17 6.62 1.98 -2.24
C GLU A 17 5.80 3.10 -1.59
N ALA A 18 4.50 2.88 -1.39
CA ALA A 18 3.64 3.86 -0.73
C ALA A 18 4.04 4.07 0.74
N ARG A 19 4.45 2.99 1.44
CA ARG A 19 4.93 3.07 2.83
C ARG A 19 6.25 3.84 2.93
N GLU A 20 7.21 3.57 2.07
CA GLU A 20 8.49 4.30 2.04
C GLU A 20 8.26 5.79 1.81
N ARG A 21 7.41 6.17 0.84
CA ARG A 21 7.04 7.58 0.61
C ARG A 21 6.39 8.25 1.82
N LEU A 22 5.50 7.54 2.50
CA LEU A 22 4.84 8.06 3.70
C LEU A 22 5.87 8.32 4.82
N ASN A 23 6.78 7.38 5.05
CA ASN A 23 7.85 7.52 6.04
C ASN A 23 8.79 8.68 5.71
N ASP A 24 9.20 8.81 4.45
CA ASP A 24 10.03 9.92 3.98
C ASP A 24 9.38 11.28 4.20
N LEU A 25 8.06 11.38 3.99
CA LEU A 25 7.30 12.61 4.23
C LEU A 25 7.15 12.91 5.71
N MET A 26 6.97 11.89 6.56
CA MET A 26 6.90 12.06 8.01
C MET A 26 8.26 12.45 8.61
N ASP A 27 9.37 11.91 8.11
CA ASP A 27 10.71 12.23 8.61
C ASP A 27 11.16 13.65 8.22
N ARG A 28 10.68 14.15 7.07
CA ARG A 28 10.99 15.51 6.58
C ARG A 28 10.17 16.61 7.25
N ASN A 29 8.99 16.29 7.79
CA ASN A 29 8.11 17.25 8.44
C ASN A 29 7.97 16.96 9.94
N THR A 30 8.54 17.83 10.78
CA THR A 30 8.07 17.98 12.16
C THR A 30 6.61 18.47 12.14
N ILE A 31 5.68 17.51 12.13
CA ILE A 31 4.27 17.64 12.54
C ILE A 31 3.47 18.68 11.75
N GLU A 32 3.51 18.64 10.41
CA GLU A 32 2.41 19.21 9.61
C GLU A 32 1.88 18.12 8.68
N VAL A 33 0.72 17.57 9.04
CA VAL A 33 0.03 16.56 8.23
C VAL A 33 -0.48 17.26 6.98
N THR A 34 0.24 17.11 5.87
CA THR A 34 -0.13 17.70 4.59
C THR A 34 -1.24 16.88 3.92
N GLU A 35 -1.95 17.49 2.96
CA GLU A 35 -2.96 16.78 2.14
C GLU A 35 -2.35 15.57 1.41
N GLU A 36 -1.06 15.64 1.06
CA GLU A 36 -0.32 14.55 0.42
C GLU A 36 -0.16 13.34 1.36
N VAL A 37 0.14 13.56 2.64
CA VAL A 37 0.21 12.48 3.65
C VAL A 37 -1.15 11.82 3.84
N LEU A 38 -2.24 12.61 3.88
CA LEU A 38 -3.60 12.08 3.98
C LEU A 38 -4.00 11.28 2.74
N TYR A 39 -3.61 11.73 1.55
CA TYR A 39 -3.85 11.02 0.31
C TYR A 39 -3.12 9.68 0.27
N LEU A 40 -1.82 9.67 0.57
CA LEU A 40 -1.00 8.45 0.58
C LEU A 40 -1.48 7.46 1.64
N SER A 41 -1.89 7.93 2.82
CA SER A 41 -2.46 7.06 3.85
C SER A 41 -3.74 6.35 3.38
N ARG A 42 -4.62 7.05 2.63
CA ARG A 42 -5.84 6.44 2.07
C ARG A 42 -5.51 5.46 0.95
N GLU A 43 -4.54 5.77 0.11
CA GLU A 43 -4.07 4.88 -0.95
C GLU A 43 -3.53 3.56 -0.36
N LEU A 44 -2.72 3.65 0.70
CA LEU A 44 -2.23 2.50 1.46
C LEU A 44 -3.36 1.63 2.01
N ASP A 45 -4.38 2.23 2.65
CA ASP A 45 -5.53 1.48 3.17
C ASP A 45 -6.28 0.72 2.06
N ILE A 46 -6.44 1.33 0.88
CA ILE A 46 -7.10 0.67 -0.26
C ILE A 46 -6.26 -0.52 -0.74
N LEU A 47 -4.95 -0.34 -0.92
CA LEU A 47 -4.05 -1.40 -1.39
C LEU A 47 -3.99 -2.57 -0.40
N ILE A 48 -3.93 -2.28 0.89
CA ILE A 48 -3.93 -3.30 1.96
C ILE A 48 -5.24 -4.09 1.95
N ASN A 49 -6.38 -3.40 1.87
CA ASN A 49 -7.69 -4.06 1.80
C ASN A 49 -7.81 -4.94 0.55
N TYR A 50 -7.30 -4.47 -0.59
CA TYR A 50 -7.29 -5.26 -1.83
C TYR A 50 -6.39 -6.50 -1.70
N TYR A 51 -5.22 -6.38 -1.07
CA TYR A 51 -4.33 -7.51 -0.79
C TYR A 51 -5.03 -8.58 0.04
N TYR A 52 -5.61 -8.20 1.19
CA TYR A 52 -6.32 -9.14 2.06
C TYR A 52 -7.52 -9.80 1.35
N TYR A 53 -8.30 -9.04 0.59
CA TYR A 53 -9.40 -9.59 -0.20
C TYR A 53 -8.94 -10.68 -1.18
N ASN A 54 -7.85 -10.43 -1.91
CA ASN A 54 -7.28 -11.42 -2.84
C ASN A 54 -6.68 -12.64 -2.15
N GLN A 55 -6.15 -12.49 -0.92
CA GLN A 55 -5.66 -13.62 -0.13
C GLN A 55 -6.82 -14.48 0.40
N VAL A 56 -7.92 -13.86 0.85
CA VAL A 56 -9.13 -14.59 1.29
C VAL A 56 -9.75 -15.38 0.14
N GLN A 57 -9.85 -14.79 -1.06
CA GLN A 57 -10.36 -15.48 -2.25
C GLN A 57 -9.50 -16.67 -2.74
N ARG A 58 -8.27 -16.83 -2.25
CA ARG A 58 -7.41 -17.97 -2.57
C ARG A 58 -7.64 -19.18 -1.66
N ILE A 59 -8.38 -19.02 -0.57
CA ILE A 59 -8.62 -20.06 0.45
C ILE A 59 -9.96 -20.78 0.21
N GLU A 60 -10.84 -20.24 -0.64
CA GLU A 60 -12.06 -20.88 -1.15
C GLU A 60 -11.81 -21.61 -2.49
#